data_AF-A0A0D3JL88-F1
#
_entry.id   AF-A0A0D3JL88-F1
#
_cell.length_a   1.000
_cell.length_b   1.000
_cell.length_c   1.000
_cell.angle_alpha   90.00
_cell.angle_beta   90.00
_cell.angle_gamma   90.00
#
_symmetry.space_group_name_H-M   'P 1'
#
loop_
_entity.id
_entity.type
_entity.pdbx_description
1 polymer ?
#
loop_
_entity_poly.entity_id
_entity_poly.type
_entity_poly.pdbx_seq_one_letter_code
_entity_poly.pdbx_strand_id
1 'polypeptide(L)'
;MRRRRRWRVGESTGGGGDLQRRVDQLEASLGAATEGSLEERVSAIERLIGPEAAEAAEQQLPVTEPFAAVSLADAGLDTGRPAAPESTMGGETSCIICFERPKSHLAVPCSHLCVCGPCSGLMRECPYCREPVMMWLAPRPV
;
A
#
# COMPACT_ATOMS: atom_id res chain seq x y z
N MET A 1 12.81 16.97 17.52
CA MET A 1 12.36 15.94 18.49
C MET A 1 11.28 15.06 17.87
N ARG A 2 11.67 13.98 17.17
CA ARG A 2 10.71 13.01 16.60
C ARG A 2 10.37 11.98 17.68
N ARG A 3 9.21 12.09 18.31
CA ARG A 3 8.74 11.08 19.26
C ARG A 3 8.36 9.82 18.46
N ARG A 4 9.26 8.83 18.44
CA ARG A 4 8.93 7.46 18.02
C ARG A 4 7.75 7.00 18.89
N ARG A 5 6.57 6.82 18.30
CA ARG A 5 5.40 6.34 19.03
C ARG A 5 5.70 4.89 19.44
N ARG A 6 6.03 4.70 20.73
CA ARG A 6 6.02 3.40 21.38
C ARG A 6 4.57 2.93 21.38
N TRP A 7 4.28 1.89 20.63
CA TRP A 7 3.00 1.20 20.68
C TRP A 7 2.75 0.77 22.13
N ARG A 8 1.74 1.37 22.78
CA ARG A 8 1.26 0.93 24.09
C ARG A 8 0.27 -0.19 23.81
N VAL A 9 0.68 -1.44 24.02
CA VAL A 9 -0.25 -2.58 24.06
C VAL A 9 -1.11 -2.40 25.31
N GLY A 10 -2.43 -2.37 25.13
CA GLY A 10 -3.36 -2.32 26.25
C GLY A 10 -3.26 -3.61 27.06
N GLU A 11 -2.98 -3.48 28.35
CA GLU A 11 -3.01 -4.58 29.31
C GLU A 11 -4.48 -5.00 29.51
N SER A 12 -4.93 -5.94 28.69
CA SER A 12 -6.17 -6.69 28.96
C SER A 12 -5.85 -7.74 30.02
N THR A 13 -6.31 -7.48 31.24
CA THR A 13 -6.30 -8.44 32.34
C THR A 13 -7.08 -9.69 31.94
N GLY A 14 -6.37 -10.81 31.75
CA GLY A 14 -6.93 -12.12 31.43
C GLY A 14 -6.58 -12.57 30.00
N GLY A 15 -5.50 -13.34 29.84
CA GLY A 15 -5.16 -13.91 28.53
C GLY A 15 -3.69 -14.25 28.26
N GLY A 16 -2.78 -14.15 29.25
CA GLY A 16 -1.36 -14.49 29.03
C GLY A 16 -1.13 -15.94 28.57
N GLY A 17 -1.96 -16.88 29.04
CA GLY A 17 -1.86 -18.29 28.66
C GLY A 17 -2.36 -18.61 27.25
N ASP A 18 -3.27 -17.80 26.68
CA ASP A 18 -3.80 -18.04 25.33
C ASP A 18 -2.77 -17.64 24.26
N LEU A 19 -2.09 -16.51 24.46
CA LEU A 19 -1.05 -16.05 23.55
C LEU A 19 0.15 -17.00 23.54
N GLN A 20 0.62 -17.43 24.72
CA GLN A 20 1.74 -18.36 24.84
C GLN A 20 1.41 -19.70 24.17
N ARG A 21 0.20 -20.23 24.39
CA ARG A 21 -0.26 -21.47 23.75
C ARG A 21 -0.31 -21.36 22.21
N ARG A 22 -0.64 -20.19 21.67
CA ARG A 22 -0.62 -19.92 20.22
C ARG A 22 0.80 -19.82 19.67
N VAL A 23 1.73 -19.26 20.44
CA VAL A 23 3.17 -19.24 20.11
C VAL A 23 3.72 -20.65 20.07
N ASP A 24 3.47 -21.45 21.12
CA ASP A 24 3.93 -22.83 21.19
C ASP A 24 3.37 -23.69 20.04
N GLN A 25 2.10 -23.46 19.65
CA GLN A 25 1.48 -24.13 18.50
C GLN A 25 2.10 -23.71 17.16
N LEU A 26 2.46 -22.43 17.01
CA LEU A 26 3.19 -21.94 15.84
C LEU A 26 4.58 -22.54 15.79
N GLU A 27 5.33 -22.53 16.89
CA GLU A 27 6.67 -23.12 16.97
C GLU A 27 6.67 -24.61 16.65
N ALA A 28 5.68 -25.37 17.16
CA ALA A 28 5.50 -26.78 16.80
C ALA A 28 5.16 -26.98 15.31
N SER A 29 4.39 -26.07 14.70
CA SER A 29 4.02 -26.14 13.29
C SER A 29 5.17 -25.72 12.36
N LEU A 30 5.97 -24.75 12.79
CA LEU A 30 7.13 -24.23 12.07
C LEU A 30 8.36 -25.12 12.24
N GLY A 31 8.52 -25.79 13.38
CA GLY A 31 9.62 -26.73 13.65
C GLY A 31 9.64 -27.97 12.76
N ALA A 32 8.55 -28.23 12.02
CA ALA A 32 8.49 -29.26 10.99
C ALA A 32 8.83 -28.73 9.57
N ALA A 33 8.90 -27.41 9.39
CA ALA A 33 9.22 -26.78 8.12
C ALA A 33 10.73 -26.46 8.06
N THR A 34 11.45 -27.36 7.39
CA THR A 34 12.79 -27.20 6.81
C THR A 34 14.01 -27.39 7.72
N GLU A 35 14.34 -28.65 8.00
CA GLU A 35 15.74 -29.11 8.03
C GLU A 35 16.25 -29.32 6.59
N GLY A 36 16.16 -28.26 5.77
CA GLY A 36 17.03 -28.11 4.62
C GLY A 36 17.87 -26.90 4.95
N SER A 37 19.19 -27.05 5.01
CA SER A 37 20.03 -25.92 5.44
C SER A 37 19.76 -24.74 4.51
N LEU A 38 19.76 -23.52 5.06
CA LEU A 38 19.73 -22.30 4.26
C LEU A 38 20.71 -22.41 3.08
N GLU A 39 21.86 -23.05 3.32
CA GLU A 39 22.89 -23.36 2.32
C GLU A 39 22.40 -24.25 1.16
N GLU A 40 21.59 -25.28 1.41
CA GLU A 40 21.03 -26.14 0.35
C GLU A 40 20.03 -25.38 -0.51
N ARG A 41 19.22 -24.52 0.12
CA ARG A 41 18.26 -23.67 -0.59
C ARG A 41 18.97 -22.62 -1.44
N VAL A 42 20.04 -22.01 -0.93
CA VAL A 42 20.86 -21.06 -1.67
C VAL A 42 21.57 -21.75 -2.84
N SER A 43 22.17 -22.92 -2.61
CA SER A 43 22.85 -23.70 -3.66
C SER A 43 21.91 -24.13 -4.80
N ALA A 44 20.66 -24.45 -4.48
CA ALA A 44 19.64 -24.76 -5.49
C ALA A 44 19.27 -23.53 -6.35
N ILE A 45 19.19 -22.34 -5.75
CA ILE A 45 18.93 -21.08 -6.46
C ILE A 45 20.10 -20.73 -7.37
N GLU A 46 21.34 -20.84 -6.88
CA GLU A 46 22.55 -20.56 -7.67
C GLU A 46 22.68 -21.49 -8.89
N ARG A 47 22.22 -22.74 -8.80
CA ARG A 47 22.18 -23.65 -9.95
C ARG A 47 21.12 -23.29 -11.00
N LEU A 48 20.02 -22.67 -10.59
CA LEU A 48 18.94 -22.28 -11.49
C LEU A 48 19.24 -20.96 -12.21
N ILE A 49 19.97 -20.06 -11.55
CA ILE A 49 20.48 -18.83 -12.14
C ILE A 49 21.82 -19.16 -12.82
N GLY A 50 21.76 -19.79 -14.00
CA GLY A 50 22.96 -20.15 -14.77
C GLY A 50 23.83 -18.92 -15.14
N PRO A 51 25.10 -19.13 -15.52
CA PRO A 51 26.03 -18.07 -15.94
C PRO A 51 25.71 -17.43 -17.30
N GLU A 52 24.50 -17.59 -17.84
CA GLU A 52 24.06 -16.93 -19.08
C GLU A 52 23.57 -15.48 -18.84
N ALA A 53 24.29 -14.74 -18.00
CA ALA A 53 24.09 -13.30 -17.82
C ALA A 53 25.38 -12.49 -18.04
N ALA A 54 26.53 -13.14 -18.26
CA ALA A 54 27.81 -12.47 -18.47
C ALA A 54 28.20 -12.31 -19.96
N GLU A 55 27.68 -13.15 -20.88
CA GLU A 55 28.06 -13.15 -22.30
C GLU A 55 26.98 -12.62 -23.26
N ALA A 56 26.20 -11.62 -22.82
CA ALA A 56 25.27 -10.88 -23.70
C ALA A 56 25.49 -9.35 -23.66
N ALA A 57 26.70 -8.92 -23.31
CA ALA A 57 27.05 -7.50 -23.14
C ALA A 57 27.44 -6.77 -24.45
N GLU A 58 27.41 -7.41 -25.62
CA GLU A 58 27.86 -6.78 -26.89
C GLU A 58 26.85 -6.90 -28.04
N GLN A 59 25.58 -6.65 -27.78
CA GLN A 59 24.69 -6.17 -28.84
C GLN A 59 24.27 -4.74 -28.50
N GLN A 60 25.03 -3.81 -29.08
CA GLN A 60 24.71 -2.40 -29.12
C GLN A 60 23.28 -2.20 -29.61
N LEU A 61 22.39 -1.86 -28.69
CA LEU A 61 21.03 -1.43 -29.01
C LEU A 61 21.15 -0.18 -29.90
N PRO A 62 20.48 -0.13 -31.07
CA PRO A 62 20.48 1.07 -31.88
C PRO A 62 19.90 2.20 -31.03
N VAL A 63 20.70 3.26 -30.84
CA VAL A 63 20.23 4.55 -30.32
C VAL A 63 19.18 5.03 -31.28
N THR A 64 17.94 4.71 -30.96
CA THR A 64 16.80 5.33 -31.59
C THR A 64 16.73 6.74 -31.01
N GLU A 65 16.77 7.70 -31.92
CA GLU A 65 16.45 9.12 -31.79
C GLU A 65 15.53 9.42 -30.61
N PRO A 66 15.64 10.61 -29.97
CA PRO A 66 14.84 10.93 -28.79
C PRO A 66 13.35 10.79 -29.15
N PHE A 67 12.76 9.65 -28.81
CA PHE A 67 11.34 9.44 -28.92
C PHE A 67 10.72 10.52 -28.07
N ALA A 68 10.02 11.45 -28.72
CA ALA A 68 9.21 12.44 -28.05
C ALA A 68 8.40 11.68 -27.00
N ALA A 69 8.52 12.08 -25.73
CA ALA A 69 7.81 11.44 -24.64
C ALA A 69 6.31 11.52 -24.95
N VAL A 70 5.75 10.44 -25.47
CA VAL A 70 4.32 10.34 -25.72
C VAL A 70 3.67 10.23 -24.34
N SER A 71 2.79 11.16 -24.01
CA SER A 71 2.14 11.18 -22.71
C SER A 71 1.28 9.92 -22.57
N LEU A 72 1.23 9.32 -21.39
CA LEU A 72 0.25 8.24 -21.13
C LEU A 72 -1.19 8.69 -21.39
N ALA A 73 -1.47 10.00 -21.33
CA ALA A 73 -2.77 10.56 -21.69
C ALA A 73 -3.12 10.34 -23.17
N ASP A 74 -2.13 10.28 -24.07
CA ASP A 74 -2.32 10.11 -25.51
C ASP A 74 -2.43 8.63 -25.92
N ALA A 75 -2.17 7.70 -24.98
CA ALA A 75 -2.19 6.26 -25.25
C ALA A 75 -3.59 5.68 -25.52
N GLY A 76 -4.66 6.49 -25.39
CA GLY A 76 -6.01 6.12 -25.81
C GLY A 76 -6.48 4.79 -25.24
N LEU A 77 -6.24 4.55 -23.94
CA LEU A 77 -6.54 3.27 -23.27
C LEU A 77 -8.05 3.10 -23.01
N ASP A 78 -8.85 3.07 -24.07
CA ASP A 78 -10.22 2.56 -24.01
C ASP A 78 -10.16 1.03 -24.03
N THR A 79 -10.05 0.44 -22.85
CA THR A 79 -10.07 -1.03 -22.69
C THR A 79 -11.43 -1.64 -23.03
N GLY A 80 -12.44 -0.85 -23.44
CA GLY A 80 -13.79 -1.31 -23.71
C GLY A 80 -14.51 -1.87 -22.48
N ARG A 81 -13.89 -1.76 -21.30
CA ARG A 81 -14.48 -2.22 -20.05
C ARG A 81 -15.40 -1.12 -19.53
N PRO A 82 -16.71 -1.40 -19.34
CA PRO A 82 -17.60 -0.43 -18.73
C PRO A 82 -17.04 -0.04 -17.37
N ALA A 83 -17.03 1.27 -17.06
CA ALA A 83 -16.62 1.78 -15.76
C ALA A 83 -17.38 1.00 -14.69
N ALA A 84 -16.66 0.29 -13.83
CA ALA A 84 -17.29 -0.47 -12.75
C ALA A 84 -18.10 0.53 -11.91
N PRO A 85 -19.34 0.18 -11.51
CA PRO A 85 -20.08 1.02 -10.57
C PRO A 85 -19.20 1.27 -9.35
N GLU A 86 -19.21 2.51 -8.83
CA GLU A 86 -18.51 2.79 -7.58
C GLU A 86 -18.92 1.77 -6.53
N SER A 87 -17.94 1.16 -5.88
CA SER A 87 -18.20 0.16 -4.86
C SER A 87 -19.13 0.73 -3.80
N THR A 88 -20.05 -0.09 -3.29
CA THR A 88 -21.08 0.27 -2.29
C THR A 88 -20.50 0.84 -0.98
N MET A 89 -19.18 0.77 -0.82
CA MET A 89 -18.44 1.21 0.35
C MET A 89 -17.34 2.20 -0.06
N GLY A 90 -17.73 3.39 -0.53
CA GLY A 90 -16.84 4.54 -0.74
C GLY A 90 -15.82 4.32 -1.83
N GLY A 91 -16.24 4.63 -3.06
CA GLY A 91 -15.41 4.51 -4.25
C GLY A 91 -14.27 5.53 -4.31
N GLU A 92 -13.66 5.60 -5.48
CA GLU A 92 -12.56 6.51 -5.81
C GLU A 92 -12.97 7.98 -5.67
N THR A 93 -14.26 8.31 -5.86
CA THR A 93 -14.75 9.69 -5.88
C THR A 93 -15.70 10.03 -4.73
N SER A 94 -16.32 9.05 -4.06
CA SER A 94 -17.29 9.27 -2.97
C SER A 94 -16.66 9.33 -1.57
N CYS A 95 -17.19 10.18 -0.69
CA CYS A 95 -16.73 10.36 0.70
C CYS A 95 -16.80 9.04 1.47
N ILE A 96 -15.68 8.64 2.11
CA ILE A 96 -15.59 7.34 2.81
C ILE A 96 -16.36 7.29 4.13
N ILE A 97 -16.95 8.40 4.55
CA ILE A 97 -17.69 8.51 5.82
C ILE A 97 -19.19 8.42 5.60
N CYS A 98 -19.72 9.14 4.61
CA CYS A 98 -21.16 9.18 4.32
C CYS A 98 -21.55 8.37 3.09
N PHE A 99 -20.60 8.00 2.22
CA PHE A 99 -20.84 7.26 0.99
C PHE A 99 -21.84 7.90 0.01
N GLU A 100 -22.13 9.19 0.19
CA GLU A 100 -23.18 9.91 -0.55
C GLU A 100 -22.60 11.07 -1.38
N ARG A 101 -21.77 11.91 -0.76
CA ARG A 101 -21.20 13.12 -1.38
C ARG A 101 -19.80 12.88 -1.93
N PRO A 102 -19.37 13.59 -2.99
CA PRO A 102 -18.01 13.47 -3.50
C PRO A 102 -16.97 13.92 -2.47
N LYS A 103 -15.78 13.33 -2.55
CA LYS A 103 -14.60 13.78 -1.79
C LYS A 103 -14.24 15.19 -2.25
N SER A 104 -14.06 16.11 -1.31
CA SER A 104 -13.76 17.51 -1.62
C SER A 104 -12.75 18.17 -0.69
N HIS A 105 -12.35 17.50 0.39
CA HIS A 105 -11.45 18.07 1.39
C HIS A 105 -10.23 17.18 1.63
N LEU A 106 -9.06 17.81 1.61
CA LEU A 106 -7.75 17.24 1.93
C LEU A 106 -7.46 17.44 3.42
N ALA A 107 -7.01 16.37 4.10
CA ALA A 107 -6.47 16.46 5.45
C ALA A 107 -5.03 16.99 5.42
N VAL A 108 -4.75 18.16 6.00
CA VAL A 108 -3.38 18.69 6.16
C VAL A 108 -2.84 18.26 7.53
N PRO A 109 -1.63 17.68 7.64
CA PRO A 109 -0.55 17.67 6.65
C PRO A 109 -0.43 16.43 5.76
N CYS A 110 -1.24 15.38 5.97
CA CYS A 110 -1.06 14.10 5.25
C CYS A 110 -1.58 14.07 3.80
N SER A 111 -2.23 15.15 3.33
CA SER A 111 -2.77 15.35 1.98
C SER A 111 -3.72 14.26 1.44
N HIS A 112 -4.42 13.52 2.31
CA HIS A 112 -5.40 12.52 1.86
C HIS A 112 -6.74 13.19 1.52
N LEU A 113 -7.18 13.05 0.26
CA LEU A 113 -8.52 13.43 -0.21
C LEU A 113 -9.48 12.28 0.09
N CYS A 114 -10.19 12.34 1.20
CA CYS A 114 -10.99 11.20 1.67
C CYS A 114 -12.43 11.54 2.07
N VAL A 115 -12.74 12.82 2.33
CA VAL A 115 -14.03 13.23 2.89
C VAL A 115 -14.66 14.40 2.14
N CYS A 116 -15.98 14.55 2.27
CA CYS A 116 -16.73 15.72 1.84
C CYS A 116 -16.70 16.83 2.92
N GLY A 117 -17.07 18.06 2.54
CA GLY A 117 -17.05 19.23 3.43
C GLY A 117 -17.83 19.08 4.75
N PRO A 118 -19.07 18.56 4.75
CA PRO A 118 -19.79 18.33 6.00
C PRO A 118 -19.09 17.32 6.92
N CYS A 119 -18.52 16.24 6.36
CA CYS A 119 -17.84 15.22 7.16
C CYS A 119 -16.50 15.70 7.70
N SER A 120 -15.76 16.54 6.96
CA SER A 120 -14.50 17.10 7.47
C SER A 120 -14.69 17.93 8.73
N GLY A 121 -15.80 18.67 8.85
CA GLY A 121 -16.10 19.47 10.04
C GLY A 121 -16.32 18.66 11.33
N LEU A 122 -16.57 17.36 11.22
CA LEU A 122 -16.83 16.46 12.35
C LEU A 122 -15.57 15.74 12.85
N MET A 123 -14.43 15.94 12.18
CA MET A 123 -13.26 15.08 12.33
C MET A 123 -11.99 15.85 12.67
N ARG A 124 -11.21 15.28 13.59
CA ARG A 124 -9.91 15.82 14.04
C ARG A 124 -8.69 15.01 13.58
N GLU A 125 -8.91 13.82 13.05
CA GLU A 125 -7.87 12.93 12.52
C GLU A 125 -8.24 12.48 11.11
N CYS A 126 -7.25 12.23 10.26
CA CYS A 126 -7.48 11.70 8.93
C CYS A 126 -7.99 10.25 9.03
N PRO A 127 -9.17 9.90 8.48
CA PRO A 127 -9.68 8.53 8.57
C PRO A 127 -8.83 7.50 7.82
N TYR A 128 -8.01 7.95 6.87
CA TYR A 128 -7.15 7.07 6.07
C TYR A 128 -5.86 6.66 6.81
N CYS A 129 -5.17 7.61 7.44
CA CYS A 129 -3.85 7.39 8.03
C CYS A 129 -3.74 7.71 9.52
N ARG A 130 -4.81 8.22 10.14
CA ARG A 130 -4.90 8.64 11.55
C ARG A 130 -3.95 9.78 11.94
N GLU A 131 -3.38 10.49 10.97
CA GLU A 131 -2.63 11.71 11.23
C GLU A 131 -3.58 12.80 11.76
N PRO A 132 -3.25 13.51 12.86
CA PRO A 132 -4.04 14.64 13.33
C PRO A 132 -4.17 15.71 12.26
N VAL A 133 -5.40 16.15 12.01
CA VAL A 133 -5.69 17.16 10.99
C VAL A 133 -5.52 18.54 11.60
N MET A 134 -4.57 19.30 11.06
CA MET A 134 -4.36 20.70 11.42
C MET A 134 -5.40 21.60 10.77
N MET A 135 -5.72 21.34 9.50
CA MET A 135 -6.77 22.01 8.75
C MET A 135 -7.30 21.11 7.64
N TRP A 136 -8.57 21.30 7.29
CA TRP A 136 -9.18 20.70 6.11
C TRP A 136 -9.13 21.73 4.98
N LEU A 137 -8.52 21.35 3.86
CA LEU A 137 -8.37 22.23 2.69
C LEU A 137 -9.28 21.73 1.56
N ALA A 138 -10.13 22.61 1.03
CA ALA A 138 -10.86 22.36 -0.21
C ALA A 138 -10.02 22.89 -1.40
N PRO A 139 -9.38 22.01 -2.21
CA PRO A 139 -8.66 22.45 -3.39
C PRO A 139 -9.63 23.05 -4.42
N ARG A 140 -9.16 24.04 -5.18
CA ARG A 140 -9.95 24.58 -6.28
C ARG A 140 -10.00 23.53 -7.40
N PRO A 141 -11.19 23.26 -7.99
CA PRO A 141 -11.28 22.43 -9.18
C PRO A 141 -10.49 23.11 -10.31
N VAL A 142 -9.69 22.31 -11.02
CA VAL A 142 -8.95 22.72 -12.22
C VAL A 142 -9.80 22.55 -13.46
#